data_AF-A0A2D9P7M2-F1
#
_entry.id   AF-A0A2D9P7M2-F1
#
_cell.length_a   1.000
_cell.length_b   1.000
_cell.length_c   1.000
_cell.angle_alpha   90.00
_cell.angle_beta   90.00
_cell.angle_gamma   90.00
#
_symmetry.space_group_name_H-M   'P 1'
#
loop_
_entity.id
_entity.type
_entity.pdbx_description
1 polymer ?
#
loop_
_entity_poly.entity_id
_entity_poly.type
_entity_poly.pdbx_seq_one_letter_code
_entity_poly.pdbx_strand_id
1 'polypeptide(L)'
;MTDCNESYSDEEIYGHDSGIYGTEIPGLNVDLDEVNDLLTALNVITDIKYLDKLLWNEEDSLIPNIQVNGPFRFIRRIYNMQNRKDMIERLQKIIYKSISAFKFSSAKVRIKTNLISCVTGLHNLKLTYNDDTMVKSQLNVMIQNIQKVISE
;
A
#
# COMPACT_ATOMS: atom_id res chain seq x y z
N MET A 1 -57.72 8.17 10.80
CA MET A 1 -57.86 6.71 10.73
C MET A 1 -57.78 6.34 9.26
N THR A 2 -56.70 5.85 8.67
CA THR A 2 -55.38 5.44 9.16
C THR A 2 -54.50 5.52 7.91
N ASP A 3 -53.39 6.26 7.98
CA ASP A 3 -52.36 6.25 6.95
C ASP A 3 -51.66 4.89 6.97
N CYS A 4 -51.65 4.19 5.83
CA CYS A 4 -50.82 3.01 5.63
C CYS A 4 -49.66 3.37 4.71
N ASN A 5 -48.65 4.01 5.30
CA ASN A 5 -47.28 3.99 4.80
C ASN A 5 -46.71 2.59 5.09
N GLU A 6 -46.64 1.73 4.08
CA GLU A 6 -45.73 0.60 4.11
C GLU A 6 -44.46 1.01 3.39
N SER A 7 -43.52 1.49 4.21
CA SER A 7 -42.11 1.65 3.87
C SER A 7 -41.52 0.27 3.58
N TYR A 8 -41.20 0.00 2.32
CA TYR A 8 -40.30 -1.10 1.98
C TYR A 8 -38.91 -0.74 2.50
N SER A 9 -38.47 -1.49 3.50
CA SER A 9 -37.11 -1.45 4.02
C SER A 9 -36.13 -1.88 2.93
N ASP A 10 -35.12 -1.05 2.69
CA ASP A 10 -33.95 -1.38 1.89
C ASP A 10 -33.29 -2.64 2.47
N GLU A 11 -33.51 -3.78 1.82
CA GLU A 11 -32.68 -4.96 2.00
C GLU A 11 -31.31 -4.65 1.40
N GLU A 12 -30.34 -4.38 2.28
CA GLU A 12 -28.91 -4.40 1.97
C GLU A 12 -28.56 -5.76 1.35
N ILE A 13 -28.49 -5.79 0.02
CA ILE A 13 -27.92 -6.91 -0.72
C ILE A 13 -26.42 -6.91 -0.41
N TYR A 14 -26.06 -7.72 0.58
CA TYR A 14 -24.70 -8.26 0.76
C TYR A 14 -24.31 -9.03 -0.50
N GLY A 15 -23.68 -8.32 -1.44
CA GLY A 15 -23.02 -8.91 -2.60
C GLY A 15 -21.72 -9.59 -2.16
N HIS A 16 -21.81 -10.89 -1.95
CA HIS A 16 -20.67 -11.80 -1.84
C HIS A 16 -19.90 -11.85 -3.18
N ASP A 17 -18.57 -11.76 -3.09
CA ASP A 17 -17.55 -12.22 -4.03
C ASP A 17 -17.85 -12.23 -5.55
N SER A 18 -17.27 -11.24 -6.23
CA SER A 18 -16.65 -11.48 -7.53
C SER A 18 -15.42 -10.58 -7.63
N GLY A 19 -14.24 -11.18 -7.65
CA GLY A 19 -12.95 -10.48 -7.70
C GLY A 19 -12.87 -9.52 -8.89
N ILE A 20 -13.01 -8.24 -8.58
CA ILE A 20 -12.61 -7.15 -9.47
C ILE A 20 -11.25 -6.69 -8.97
N TYR A 21 -10.18 -7.21 -9.58
CA TYR A 21 -8.86 -6.58 -9.53
C TYR A 21 -8.94 -5.25 -10.30
N GLY A 22 -9.59 -4.26 -9.70
CA GLY A 22 -9.68 -2.93 -10.24
C GLY A 22 -8.28 -2.34 -10.34
N THR A 23 -7.88 -1.98 -11.56
CA THR A 23 -6.64 -1.21 -11.84
C THR A 23 -6.81 0.28 -11.57
N GLU A 24 -7.98 0.69 -11.07
CA GLU A 24 -8.27 2.07 -10.74
C GLU A 24 -7.55 2.46 -9.45
N ILE A 25 -6.71 3.49 -9.55
CA ILE A 25 -6.01 4.04 -8.40
C ILE A 25 -7.01 4.92 -7.65
N PRO A 26 -7.36 4.61 -6.40
CA PRO A 26 -8.27 5.44 -5.65
C PRO A 26 -7.65 6.81 -5.40
N GLY A 27 -8.43 7.87 -5.63
CA GLY A 27 -8.04 9.23 -5.24
C GLY A 27 -8.11 9.35 -3.72
N LEU A 28 -6.94 9.30 -3.06
CA LEU A 28 -6.86 9.43 -1.61
C LEU A 28 -6.65 10.89 -1.22
N ASN A 29 -7.29 11.31 -0.12
CA ASN A 29 -6.99 12.62 0.44
C ASN A 29 -5.56 12.64 1.01
N VAL A 30 -4.84 13.72 0.72
CA VAL A 30 -3.46 13.95 1.13
C VAL A 30 -3.28 15.44 1.35
N ASP A 31 -2.77 15.79 2.52
CA ASP A 31 -2.42 17.14 2.88
C ASP A 31 -0.94 17.44 2.54
N LEU A 32 -0.60 18.72 2.41
CA LEU A 32 0.74 19.13 1.95
C LEU A 32 1.84 18.78 2.96
N ASP A 33 1.52 18.78 4.25
CA ASP A 33 2.39 18.40 5.36
C ASP A 33 2.74 16.91 5.34
N GLU A 34 1.82 16.04 4.90
CA GLU A 34 2.06 14.59 4.74
C GLU A 34 3.09 14.25 3.65
N VAL A 35 3.40 15.17 2.74
CA VAL A 35 4.26 14.89 1.58
C VAL A 35 5.67 14.46 1.99
N ASN A 36 6.23 15.03 3.06
CA ASN A 36 7.57 14.66 3.50
C ASN A 36 7.60 13.24 4.10
N ASP A 37 6.54 12.83 4.79
CA ASP A 37 6.41 11.48 5.32
C ASP A 37 6.22 10.46 4.20
N LEU A 38 5.45 10.80 3.18
CA LEU A 38 5.32 9.98 1.96
C LEU A 38 6.67 9.80 1.25
N LEU A 39 7.43 10.89 1.07
CA LEU A 39 8.76 10.81 0.46
C LEU A 39 9.72 9.95 1.29
N THR A 40 9.63 10.05 2.61
CA THR A 40 10.42 9.22 3.54
C THR A 40 10.03 7.75 3.43
N ALA A 41 8.74 7.44 3.42
CA ALA A 41 8.24 6.08 3.26
C ALA A 41 8.67 5.47 1.92
N LEU A 42 8.61 6.22 0.82
CA LEU A 42 9.08 5.77 -0.50
C LEU A 42 10.60 5.52 -0.51
N ASN A 43 11.38 6.35 0.19
CA ASN A 43 12.82 6.13 0.35
C ASN A 43 13.10 4.82 1.09
N VAL A 44 12.39 4.55 2.20
CA VAL A 44 12.53 3.27 2.92
C VAL A 44 12.18 2.10 2.00
N ILE A 45 11.13 2.20 1.20
CA ILE A 45 10.75 1.12 0.27
C ILE A 45 11.84 0.92 -0.80
N THR A 46 12.44 1.99 -1.31
CA THR A 46 13.54 1.92 -2.29
C THR A 46 14.73 1.10 -1.77
N ASP A 47 15.02 1.19 -0.47
CA ASP A 47 16.17 0.54 0.15
C ASP A 47 15.95 -0.95 0.48
N ILE A 48 14.76 -1.51 0.22
CA ILE A 48 14.47 -2.93 0.44
C ILE A 48 15.40 -3.80 -0.42
N LYS A 49 16.09 -4.73 0.22
CA LYS A 49 16.92 -5.76 -0.44
C LYS A 49 16.20 -7.10 -0.48
N TYR A 50 16.74 -8.02 -1.27
CA TYR A 50 16.25 -9.40 -1.28
C TYR A 50 16.31 -10.01 0.14
N LEU A 51 15.25 -10.72 0.52
CA LEU A 51 14.98 -11.30 1.85
C LEU A 51 14.62 -10.30 2.95
N ASP A 52 14.64 -8.99 2.69
CA ASP A 52 14.12 -8.01 3.64
C ASP A 52 12.60 -8.05 3.70
N LYS A 53 12.07 -7.72 4.88
CA LYS A 53 10.63 -7.59 5.13
C LYS A 53 10.31 -6.21 5.65
N LEU A 54 9.07 -5.78 5.45
CA LEU A 54 8.55 -4.56 6.04
C LEU A 54 7.91 -4.83 7.39
N LEU A 55 8.06 -3.87 8.29
CA LEU A 55 7.41 -3.84 9.60
C LEU A 55 6.97 -2.41 9.92
N TRP A 56 5.80 -2.24 10.52
CA TRP A 56 5.38 -0.98 11.14
C TRP A 56 5.34 -1.16 12.65
N ASN A 57 5.91 -0.20 13.37
CA ASN A 57 5.99 -0.28 14.83
C ASN A 57 4.67 0.14 15.51
N GLU A 58 3.85 0.94 14.81
CA GLU A 58 2.61 1.51 15.32
C GLU A 58 1.50 1.29 14.28
N GLU A 59 0.23 1.26 14.71
CA GLU A 59 -0.93 0.94 13.85
C GLU A 59 -1.19 2.01 12.78
N ASP A 60 -0.91 3.28 13.08
CA ASP A 60 -1.19 4.41 12.17
C ASP A 60 0.05 4.98 11.47
N SER A 61 1.24 4.49 11.81
CA SER A 61 2.47 4.97 11.19
C SER A 61 2.44 4.80 9.66
N LEU A 62 2.76 5.87 8.93
CA LEU A 62 2.90 5.84 7.48
C LEU A 62 4.25 5.25 7.07
N ILE A 63 5.29 5.47 7.88
CA ILE A 63 6.67 5.15 7.54
C ILE A 63 6.99 3.71 7.95
N PRO A 64 7.24 2.79 7.00
CA PRO A 64 7.66 1.45 7.35
C PRO A 64 9.09 1.43 7.90
N ASN A 65 9.45 0.31 8.52
CA ASN A 65 10.81 -0.07 8.86
C ASN A 65 11.20 -1.32 8.06
N ILE A 66 12.49 -1.45 7.77
CA ILE A 66 13.05 -2.67 7.20
C ILE A 66 13.44 -3.62 8.33
N GLN A 67 12.81 -4.79 8.36
CA GLN A 67 13.17 -5.86 9.27
C GLN A 67 14.42 -6.58 8.73
N VAL A 68 15.60 -6.12 9.18
CA VAL A 68 16.90 -6.68 8.77
C VAL A 68 17.07 -8.13 9.22
N ASN A 69 17.79 -8.89 8.40
CA ASN A 69 18.01 -10.30 8.60
C ASN A 69 19.10 -10.66 9.62
N GLY A 70 18.74 -10.77 10.91
CA GLY A 70 19.65 -11.24 11.97
C GLY A 70 19.54 -12.75 12.34
N PRO A 71 20.51 -13.31 13.10
CA PRO A 71 20.59 -14.75 13.40
C PRO A 71 19.49 -15.30 14.34
N PHE A 72 18.87 -14.48 15.20
CA PHE A 72 17.89 -14.93 16.22
C PHE A 72 16.40 -14.72 15.82
N ARG A 73 16.08 -14.92 14.55
CA ARG A 73 14.80 -14.56 13.90
C ARG A 73 13.53 -15.21 14.44
N PHE A 74 13.59 -16.46 14.88
CA PHE A 74 12.39 -17.23 15.24
C PHE A 74 11.65 -16.59 16.41
N ILE A 75 12.37 -16.07 17.40
CA ILE A 75 11.78 -15.51 18.63
C ILE A 75 11.07 -14.18 18.31
N ARG A 76 11.69 -13.25 17.57
CA ARG A 76 11.04 -11.97 17.20
C ARG A 76 9.86 -12.14 16.23
N ARG A 77 9.87 -13.15 15.34
CA ARG A 77 8.77 -13.42 14.41
C ARG A 77 7.46 -13.80 15.10
N ILE A 78 7.53 -14.45 16.26
CA ILE A 78 6.35 -14.87 17.01
C ILE A 78 5.60 -13.66 17.60
N TYR A 79 6.32 -12.58 17.94
CA TYR A 79 5.74 -11.41 18.61
C TYR A 79 5.26 -10.29 17.65
N ASN A 80 5.82 -10.20 16.43
CA ASN A 80 5.47 -9.17 15.43
C ASN A 80 4.95 -9.79 14.12
N MET A 81 4.04 -10.76 14.18
CA MET A 81 3.35 -11.24 12.99
C MET A 81 2.38 -10.16 12.48
N GLN A 82 2.89 -9.14 11.79
CA GLN A 82 2.02 -8.28 11.00
C GLN A 82 1.29 -9.14 9.96
N ASN A 83 -0.03 -8.95 9.90
CA ASN A 83 -0.88 -9.63 8.96
C ASN A 83 -0.44 -9.27 7.53
N ARG A 84 -0.39 -10.26 6.63
CA ARG A 84 -0.05 -10.05 5.22
C ARG A 84 -0.96 -9.01 4.56
N LYS A 85 -2.25 -9.06 4.90
CA LYS A 85 -3.26 -8.10 4.45
C LYS A 85 -2.92 -6.68 4.91
N ASP A 86 -2.60 -6.52 6.19
CA ASP A 86 -2.21 -5.23 6.76
C ASP A 86 -0.96 -4.65 6.07
N MET A 87 0.08 -5.46 5.87
CA MET A 87 1.28 -5.03 5.12
C MET A 87 0.92 -4.53 3.70
N ILE A 88 0.05 -5.25 2.98
CA ILE A 88 -0.38 -4.87 1.63
C ILE A 88 -1.17 -3.57 1.65
N GLU A 89 -2.17 -3.45 2.54
CA GLU A 89 -3.04 -2.28 2.64
C GLU A 89 -2.23 -1.01 2.98
N ARG A 90 -1.27 -1.13 3.90
CA ARG A 90 -0.40 -0.02 4.29
C ARG A 90 0.55 0.37 3.17
N LEU A 91 1.07 -0.60 2.41
CA LEU A 91 1.90 -0.33 1.25
C LEU A 91 1.10 0.35 0.13
N GLN A 92 -0.12 -0.13 -0.16
CA GLN A 92 -1.04 0.50 -1.10
C GLN A 92 -1.37 1.93 -0.69
N LYS A 93 -1.64 2.17 0.60
CA LYS A 93 -1.87 3.52 1.14
C LYS A 93 -0.70 4.46 0.84
N ILE A 94 0.55 4.04 1.08
CA ILE A 94 1.74 4.85 0.76
C ILE A 94 1.80 5.19 -0.73
N ILE A 95 1.64 4.18 -1.60
CA ILE A 95 1.74 4.36 -3.05
C ILE A 95 0.63 5.26 -3.59
N TYR A 96 -0.63 5.00 -3.21
CA TYR A 96 -1.78 5.73 -3.75
C TYR A 96 -1.89 7.15 -3.19
N LYS A 97 -1.50 7.37 -1.92
CA LYS A 97 -1.33 8.73 -1.40
C LYS A 97 -0.23 9.47 -2.15
N SER A 98 0.91 8.82 -2.42
CA SER A 98 2.00 9.43 -3.20
C SER A 98 1.53 9.83 -4.61
N ILE A 99 0.78 8.97 -5.30
CA ILE A 99 0.19 9.30 -6.61
C ILE A 99 -0.78 10.49 -6.48
N SER A 100 -1.66 10.47 -5.47
CA SER A 100 -2.63 11.57 -5.23
C SER A 100 -1.94 12.90 -4.90
N ALA A 101 -0.74 12.87 -4.32
CA ALA A 101 0.07 14.05 -4.03
C ALA A 101 0.66 14.73 -5.28
N PHE A 102 0.50 14.18 -6.48
CA PHE A 102 0.88 14.86 -7.73
C PHE A 102 0.12 16.16 -7.99
N LYS A 103 -1.01 16.38 -7.29
CA LYS A 103 -1.73 17.66 -7.27
C LYS A 103 -0.87 18.82 -6.77
N PHE A 104 0.17 18.54 -5.95
CA PHE A 104 1.07 19.54 -5.42
C PHE A 104 2.26 19.77 -6.37
N SER A 105 2.20 20.87 -7.13
CA SER A 105 3.23 21.23 -8.12
C SER A 105 4.65 21.30 -7.54
N SER A 106 4.80 21.79 -6.32
CA SER A 106 6.09 21.93 -5.61
C SER A 106 6.76 20.60 -5.28
N ALA A 107 6.00 19.51 -5.16
CA ALA A 107 6.51 18.20 -4.76
C ALA A 107 6.45 17.15 -5.88
N LYS A 108 5.67 17.39 -6.93
CA LYS A 108 5.39 16.44 -8.01
C LYS A 108 6.65 15.75 -8.56
N VAL A 109 7.70 16.50 -8.85
CA VAL A 109 8.96 15.94 -9.39
C VAL A 109 9.62 14.99 -8.38
N ARG A 110 9.73 15.40 -7.10
CA ARG A 110 10.33 14.57 -6.04
C ARG A 110 9.56 13.29 -5.83
N ILE A 111 8.22 13.37 -5.80
CA ILE A 111 7.37 12.20 -5.63
C ILE A 111 7.49 11.27 -6.83
N LYS A 112 7.47 11.80 -8.06
CA LYS A 112 7.65 11.01 -9.28
C LYS A 112 8.98 10.26 -9.28
N THR A 113 10.08 10.93 -8.94
CA THR A 113 11.40 10.29 -8.83
C THR A 113 11.42 9.19 -7.77
N ASN A 114 10.87 9.44 -6.58
CA ASN A 114 10.84 8.44 -5.51
C ASN A 114 9.93 7.25 -5.84
N LEU A 115 8.83 7.45 -6.56
CA LEU A 115 7.98 6.36 -7.05
C LEU A 115 8.71 5.49 -8.08
N ILE A 116 9.49 6.09 -9.00
CA ILE A 116 10.34 5.33 -9.94
C ILE A 116 11.32 4.45 -9.17
N SER A 117 12.03 5.01 -8.19
CA SER A 117 13.01 4.26 -7.38
C SER A 117 12.35 3.15 -6.55
N CYS A 118 11.17 3.43 -5.99
CA CYS A 118 10.38 2.51 -5.20
C CYS A 118 10.03 1.20 -5.95
N VAL A 119 9.87 1.24 -7.28
CA VAL A 119 9.61 0.04 -8.09
C VAL A 119 10.70 -1.02 -7.89
N THR A 120 11.96 -0.62 -7.77
CA THR A 120 13.08 -1.55 -7.49
C THR A 120 12.90 -2.24 -6.15
N GLY A 121 12.55 -1.49 -5.11
CA GLY A 121 12.25 -2.01 -3.78
C GLY A 121 11.08 -2.97 -3.75
N LEU A 122 9.99 -2.65 -4.47
CA LEU A 122 8.83 -3.52 -4.62
C LEU A 122 9.18 -4.82 -5.37
N HIS A 123 10.06 -4.78 -6.37
CA HIS A 123 10.57 -5.98 -7.02
C HIS A 123 11.37 -6.87 -6.06
N ASN A 124 12.22 -6.28 -5.21
CA ASN A 124 12.96 -7.03 -4.20
C ASN A 124 12.03 -7.65 -3.15
N LEU A 125 11.04 -6.89 -2.68
CA LEU A 125 10.02 -7.40 -1.77
C LEU A 125 9.23 -8.55 -2.40
N LYS A 126 8.93 -8.46 -3.70
CA LYS A 126 8.28 -9.52 -4.46
C LYS A 126 9.11 -10.80 -4.50
N LEU A 127 10.43 -10.69 -4.65
CA LEU A 127 11.35 -11.83 -4.57
C LEU A 127 11.37 -12.42 -3.15
N THR A 128 11.33 -11.60 -2.10
CA THR A 128 11.24 -12.08 -0.71
C THR A 128 9.98 -12.91 -0.46
N TYR A 129 8.87 -12.57 -1.12
CA TYR A 129 7.57 -13.25 -1.01
C TYR A 129 7.24 -14.10 -2.24
N ASN A 130 8.25 -14.68 -2.92
CA ASN A 130 8.03 -15.39 -4.19
C ASN A 130 7.01 -16.54 -4.10
N ASP A 131 6.95 -17.21 -2.95
CA ASP A 131 6.04 -18.34 -2.68
C ASP A 131 4.64 -17.88 -2.21
N ASP A 132 4.47 -16.59 -1.89
CA ASP A 132 3.18 -16.01 -1.51
C ASP A 132 2.51 -15.36 -2.73
N THR A 133 1.61 -16.11 -3.37
CA THR A 133 0.94 -15.68 -4.59
C THR A 133 0.08 -14.43 -4.39
N MET A 134 -0.56 -14.28 -3.21
CA MET A 134 -1.40 -13.13 -2.90
C MET A 134 -0.54 -11.86 -2.82
N VAL A 135 0.52 -11.89 -2.01
CA VAL A 135 1.45 -10.75 -1.87
C VAL A 135 2.07 -10.42 -3.22
N LYS A 136 2.53 -11.43 -3.98
CA LYS A 136 3.13 -11.23 -5.30
C LYS A 136 2.18 -10.54 -6.29
N SER A 137 0.92 -10.97 -6.32
CA SER A 137 -0.11 -10.38 -7.18
C SER A 137 -0.32 -8.89 -6.86
N GLN A 138 -0.50 -8.57 -5.57
CA GLN A 138 -0.72 -7.19 -5.13
C GLN A 138 0.49 -6.28 -5.40
N LEU A 139 1.71 -6.78 -5.22
CA LEU A 139 2.93 -6.06 -5.59
C LEU A 139 3.01 -5.80 -7.10
N ASN A 140 2.62 -6.76 -7.94
CA ASN A 140 2.58 -6.54 -9.39
C ASN A 140 1.58 -5.44 -9.77
N VAL A 141 0.38 -5.42 -9.16
CA VAL A 141 -0.62 -4.37 -9.39
C VAL A 141 -0.08 -3.00 -9.00
N MET A 142 0.55 -2.88 -7.83
CA MET A 142 1.16 -1.61 -7.40
C MET A 142 2.25 -1.13 -8.37
N ILE A 143 3.13 -2.03 -8.82
CA ILE A 143 4.19 -1.70 -9.80
C ILE A 143 3.57 -1.21 -11.12
N GLN A 144 2.56 -1.90 -11.63
CA GLN A 144 1.86 -1.51 -12.86
C GLN A 144 1.19 -0.14 -12.73
N ASN A 145 0.54 0.13 -11.60
CA ASN A 145 -0.11 1.42 -11.34
C ASN A 145 0.91 2.56 -11.29
N ILE A 146 2.06 2.35 -10.65
CA ILE A 146 3.16 3.32 -10.62
C ILE A 146 3.67 3.60 -12.04
N GLN A 147 3.96 2.55 -12.81
CA GLN A 147 4.48 2.67 -14.16
C GLN A 147 3.51 3.41 -15.09
N LYS A 148 2.21 3.07 -15.04
CA LYS A 148 1.16 3.75 -15.81
C LYS A 148 1.17 5.26 -15.57
N VAL A 149 1.14 5.66 -14.29
CA VAL A 149 1.08 7.08 -13.89
C VAL A 149 2.36 7.85 -14.23
N ILE A 150 3.51 7.18 -14.28
CA ILE A 150 4.78 7.81 -14.66
C ILE A 150 4.88 8.05 -16.17
N SER A 151 4.28 7.16 -16.97
CA SER A 151 4.28 7.22 -18.43
C SER A 151 3.27 8.21 -19.02
N GLU A 152 2.23 8.58 -18.27
CA GLU A 152 1.30 9.67 -18.56
C GLU A 152 1.91 11.05 -18.27
#